data_AF-F0RTF0-F1
#
_entry.id   AF-F0RTF0-F1
#
_cell.length_a   1.000
_cell.length_b   1.000
_cell.length_c   1.000
_cell.angle_alpha   90.00
_cell.angle_beta   90.00
_cell.angle_gamma   90.00
#
_symmetry.space_group_name_H-M   'P 1'
#
loop_
_entity.id
_entity.type
_entity.pdbx_description
1 polymer ?
#
loop_
_entity_poly.entity_id
_entity_poly.type
_entity_poly.pdbx_seq_one_letter_code
_entity_poly.pdbx_strand_id
1 'polypeptide(L)'
;MDLFEVAIKLEQEGAQFYKELAKKAPTEGFATIFNMLADDEKKHESYFKALQARSALVTVKSSVLEQAKQVFLAFNPENFFIIDGQIPAYEEALLVEKKSIDFYTAQLPSLEFEAEKKALALILAEEKRHYAILEEIIKLVTRPHRWVENAEFGVREEY
;
A
#
# COMPACT_ATOMS: atom_id res chain seq x y z
N MET A 1 9.42 23.91 -1.15
CA MET A 1 8.77 22.88 -0.32
C MET A 1 9.76 21.74 -0.25
N ASP A 2 10.21 21.37 0.94
CA ASP A 2 11.23 20.33 1.11
C ASP A 2 10.64 18.96 0.73
N LEU A 3 11.39 18.15 -0.01
CA LEU A 3 10.96 16.81 -0.45
C LEU A 3 10.46 15.98 0.74
N PHE A 4 11.23 16.01 1.83
CA PHE A 4 10.95 15.19 3.01
C PHE A 4 9.70 15.66 3.75
N GLU A 5 9.45 16.98 3.82
CA GLU A 5 8.21 17.51 4.40
C GLU A 5 6.96 17.01 3.65
N VAL A 6 7.02 17.01 2.31
CA VAL A 6 5.91 16.50 1.49
C VAL A 6 5.74 14.99 1.66
N ALA A 7 6.85 14.24 1.59
CA ALA A 7 6.84 12.79 1.76
C ALA A 7 6.25 12.41 3.13
N ILE A 8 6.78 12.96 4.24
CA ILE A 8 6.29 12.71 5.60
C ILE A 8 4.78 12.98 5.71
N LYS A 9 4.29 14.04 5.07
CA LYS A 9 2.87 14.37 5.08
C LYS A 9 2.03 13.33 4.31
N LEU A 10 2.49 12.91 3.13
CA LEU A 10 1.83 11.86 2.34
C LEU A 10 1.73 10.55 3.14
N GLU A 11 2.83 10.12 3.77
CA GLU A 11 2.86 8.91 4.62
C GLU A 11 1.91 9.03 5.83
N GLN A 12 1.84 10.20 6.47
CA GLN A 12 0.91 10.42 7.59
C GLN A 12 -0.55 10.38 7.14
N GLU A 13 -0.87 10.98 5.99
CA GLU A 13 -2.20 10.96 5.40
C GLU A 13 -2.59 9.53 5.03
N GLY A 14 -1.69 8.76 4.40
CA GLY A 14 -1.87 7.34 4.08
C GLY A 14 -2.09 6.48 5.33
N ALA A 15 -1.23 6.60 6.34
CA ALA A 15 -1.34 5.85 7.59
C ALA A 15 -2.69 6.09 8.29
N GLN A 16 -3.14 7.35 8.34
CA GLN A 16 -4.41 7.71 8.93
C GLN A 16 -5.58 7.15 8.11
N PHE A 17 -5.50 7.24 6.79
CA PHE A 17 -6.51 6.72 5.88
C PHE A 17 -6.70 5.20 6.04
N TYR A 18 -5.60 4.45 6.06
CA TYR A 18 -5.63 3.01 6.27
C TYR A 18 -6.18 2.60 7.65
N LYS A 19 -5.90 3.38 8.70
CA LYS A 19 -6.52 3.14 10.02
C LYS A 19 -8.04 3.32 9.99
N GLU A 20 -8.55 4.26 9.22
CA GLU A 20 -9.99 4.44 9.05
C GLU A 20 -10.61 3.31 8.20
N LEU A 21 -9.93 2.86 7.15
CA LEU A 21 -10.35 1.69 6.37
C LEU A 21 -10.39 0.42 7.21
N ALA A 22 -9.39 0.20 8.07
CA ALA A 22 -9.34 -0.96 8.94
C ALA A 22 -10.55 -1.04 9.89
N LYS A 23 -11.05 0.09 10.38
CA LYS A 23 -12.25 0.15 11.24
C LYS A 23 -13.54 -0.18 10.50
N LYS A 24 -13.58 0.10 9.20
CA LYS A 24 -14.74 -0.13 8.31
C LYS A 24 -14.61 -1.42 7.49
N ALA A 25 -13.57 -2.21 7.77
CA ALA A 25 -13.27 -3.40 7.01
C ALA A 25 -14.39 -4.46 7.18
N PRO A 26 -14.73 -5.19 6.10
CA PRO A 26 -15.84 -6.13 6.08
C PRO A 26 -15.51 -7.43 6.82
N THR A 27 -14.23 -7.76 6.97
CA THR A 27 -13.74 -8.95 7.66
C THR A 27 -12.46 -8.62 8.42
N GLU A 28 -12.12 -9.45 9.41
CA GLU A 28 -10.87 -9.35 10.16
C GLU A 28 -9.63 -9.46 9.25
N GLY A 29 -9.72 -10.22 8.16
CA GLY A 29 -8.65 -10.34 7.16
C GLY A 29 -8.34 -9.00 6.48
N PHE A 30 -9.36 -8.31 5.97
CA PHE A 30 -9.18 -6.97 5.38
C PHE A 30 -8.72 -5.95 6.43
N ALA A 31 -9.28 -6.00 7.64
CA ALA A 31 -8.85 -5.14 8.74
C ALA A 31 -7.36 -5.32 9.05
N THR A 32 -6.87 -6.57 8.96
CA THR A 32 -5.46 -6.90 9.16
C THR A 32 -4.59 -6.31 8.06
N ILE A 33 -4.96 -6.47 6.78
CA ILE A 33 -4.21 -5.87 5.66
C ILE A 33 -4.12 -4.35 5.83
N PHE A 34 -5.24 -3.67 6.06
CA PHE A 34 -5.23 -2.21 6.21
C PHE A 34 -4.44 -1.74 7.45
N ASN A 35 -4.49 -2.49 8.55
CA ASN A 35 -3.65 -2.17 9.70
C ASN A 35 -2.15 -2.33 9.42
N MET A 36 -1.76 -3.31 8.62
CA MET A 36 -0.36 -3.51 8.25
C MET A 36 0.11 -2.47 7.24
N LEU A 37 -0.71 -2.10 6.25
CA LEU A 37 -0.44 -0.96 5.36
C LEU A 37 -0.19 0.30 6.19
N ALA A 38 -1.08 0.63 7.14
CA ALA A 38 -0.89 1.77 8.04
C ALA A 38 0.39 1.70 8.89
N ASP A 39 0.90 0.51 9.19
CA ASP A 39 2.14 0.32 9.94
C ASP A 39 3.37 0.55 9.06
N ASP A 40 3.31 0.15 7.78
CA ASP A 40 4.36 0.38 6.80
C ASP A 40 4.47 1.88 6.44
N GLU A 41 3.37 2.59 6.23
CA GLU A 41 3.37 4.06 6.06
C GLU A 41 4.07 4.77 7.23
N LYS A 42 3.89 4.29 8.48
CA LYS A 42 4.59 4.86 9.65
C LYS A 42 6.08 4.54 9.66
N LYS A 43 6.49 3.40 9.13
CA LYS A 43 7.92 3.06 8.96
C LYS A 43 8.52 3.97 7.89
N HIS A 44 7.82 4.20 6.79
CA HIS A 44 8.23 5.12 5.73
C HIS A 44 8.37 6.56 6.28
N GLU A 45 7.39 7.05 7.05
CA GLU A 45 7.46 8.34 7.74
C GLU A 45 8.74 8.44 8.60
N SER A 46 8.99 7.41 9.41
CA SER A 46 10.18 7.33 10.27
C SER A 46 11.47 7.31 9.46
N TYR A 47 11.45 6.64 8.30
CA TYR A 47 12.58 6.57 7.38
C TYR A 47 12.88 7.92 6.74
N PHE A 48 11.87 8.65 6.26
CA PHE A 48 12.03 10.00 5.73
C PHE A 48 12.54 10.99 6.77
N LYS A 49 12.05 10.91 8.02
CA LYS A 49 12.60 11.70 9.14
C LYS A 49 14.07 11.39 9.42
N ALA A 50 14.44 10.11 9.40
CA ALA A 50 15.84 9.69 9.61
C ALA A 50 16.76 10.19 8.48
N LEU A 51 16.29 10.15 7.23
CA LEU A 51 16.99 10.71 6.06
C LEU A 51 17.17 12.22 6.19
N GLN A 52 16.11 12.96 6.52
CA GLN A 52 16.16 14.40 6.72
C GLN A 52 17.16 14.79 7.82
N ALA A 53 17.20 14.00 8.91
CA ALA A 53 18.14 14.19 10.01
C ALA A 53 19.57 13.67 9.72
N ARG A 54 19.82 13.05 8.56
CA ARG A 54 21.08 12.37 8.20
C ARG A 54 21.54 11.35 9.26
N SER A 55 20.57 10.67 9.88
CA SER A 55 20.80 9.65 10.91
C SER A 55 20.94 8.25 10.29
N ALA A 56 21.24 7.25 11.11
CA ALA A 56 21.32 5.85 10.66
C ALA A 56 20.01 5.41 9.99
N LEU A 57 20.11 4.87 8.78
CA LEU A 57 18.98 4.40 7.99
C LEU A 57 18.32 3.20 8.67
N VAL A 58 17.02 3.33 8.97
CA VAL A 58 16.20 2.23 9.49
C VAL A 58 15.82 1.32 8.32
N THR A 59 15.81 -0.01 8.51
CA THR A 59 15.37 -0.89 7.43
C THR A 59 13.85 -0.86 7.30
N VAL A 60 13.35 -0.65 6.08
CA VAL A 60 11.94 -0.83 5.73
C VAL A 60 11.78 -2.29 5.31
N LYS A 61 11.26 -3.13 6.22
CA LYS A 61 10.83 -4.49 5.88
C LYS A 61 9.31 -4.53 5.95
N SER A 62 8.66 -4.73 4.81
CA SER A 62 7.25 -5.08 4.74
C SER A 62 7.04 -6.60 4.72
N SER A 63 5.99 -7.06 5.40
CA SER A 63 5.41 -8.39 5.24
C SER A 63 3.94 -8.32 4.78
N VAL A 64 3.47 -7.13 4.36
CA VAL A 64 2.07 -6.89 3.98
C VAL A 64 1.67 -7.78 2.80
N LEU A 65 2.56 -7.97 1.83
CA LEU A 65 2.30 -8.80 0.65
C LEU A 65 2.02 -10.27 1.03
N GLU A 66 2.80 -10.84 1.95
CA GLU A 66 2.60 -12.22 2.40
C GLU A 66 1.27 -12.37 3.14
N GLN A 67 0.94 -11.41 4.00
CA GLN A 67 -0.33 -11.41 4.71
C GLN A 67 -1.52 -11.24 3.75
N ALA A 68 -1.42 -10.33 2.77
CA ALA A 68 -2.44 -10.10 1.77
C ALA A 68 -2.72 -11.38 0.98
N LYS A 69 -1.67 -12.11 0.55
CA LYS A 69 -1.82 -13.41 -0.10
C LYS A 69 -2.59 -14.41 0.76
N GLN A 70 -2.28 -14.51 2.05
CA GLN A 70 -3.00 -15.41 2.95
C GLN A 70 -4.49 -15.03 3.09
N VAL A 71 -4.79 -13.74 3.21
CA VAL A 71 -6.17 -13.25 3.31
C VAL A 71 -6.93 -13.49 2.02
N PHE A 72 -6.31 -13.29 0.85
CA PHE A 72 -6.94 -13.55 -0.45
C PHE A 72 -7.20 -15.05 -0.65
N LEU A 73 -6.28 -15.93 -0.24
CA LEU A 73 -6.49 -17.38 -0.28
C LEU A 73 -7.59 -17.86 0.66
N ALA A 74 -7.75 -17.20 1.81
CA ALA A 74 -8.81 -17.50 2.77
C ALA A 74 -10.16 -16.81 2.43
N PHE A 75 -10.21 -15.99 1.38
CA PHE A 75 -11.40 -15.26 1.00
C PHE A 75 -12.47 -16.21 0.45
N ASN A 76 -13.67 -16.16 1.05
CA ASN A 76 -14.82 -16.89 0.56
C ASN A 76 -15.88 -15.93 0.00
N PRO A 77 -16.11 -15.90 -1.33
CA PRO A 77 -17.07 -14.99 -1.94
C PRO A 77 -18.53 -15.26 -1.54
N GLU A 78 -18.86 -16.48 -1.11
CA GLU A 78 -20.24 -16.84 -0.74
C GLU A 78 -20.70 -16.21 0.57
N ASN A 79 -19.75 -15.84 1.44
CA ASN A 79 -20.03 -15.23 2.74
C ASN A 79 -19.62 -13.75 2.79
N PHE A 80 -19.37 -13.15 1.62
CA PHE A 80 -18.94 -11.77 1.48
C PHE A 80 -20.06 -10.89 0.93
N PHE A 81 -20.36 -9.81 1.65
CA PHE A 81 -21.35 -8.82 1.24
C PHE A 81 -20.66 -7.47 1.08
N ILE A 82 -20.79 -6.87 -0.10
CA ILE A 82 -20.28 -5.52 -0.35
C ILE A 82 -21.11 -4.54 0.49
N ILE A 83 -20.42 -3.73 1.28
CA ILE A 83 -21.04 -2.64 2.04
C ILE A 83 -21.02 -1.37 1.19
N ASP A 84 -22.08 -0.56 1.26
CA ASP A 84 -22.15 0.70 0.54
C ASP A 84 -20.96 1.61 0.87
N GLY A 85 -20.39 2.27 -0.15
CA GLY A 85 -19.22 3.15 0.00
C GLY A 85 -17.87 2.43 0.10
N GLN A 86 -17.83 1.09 0.13
CA GLN A 86 -16.59 0.31 0.26
C GLN A 86 -15.69 0.40 -0.97
N ILE A 87 -16.25 0.22 -2.18
CA ILE A 87 -15.49 0.31 -3.44
C ILE A 87 -14.91 1.72 -3.62
N PRO A 88 -15.71 2.81 -3.49
CA PRO A 88 -15.17 4.16 -3.56
C PRO A 88 -14.04 4.43 -2.55
N ALA A 89 -14.15 3.89 -1.34
CA ALA A 89 -13.11 4.05 -0.31
C ALA A 89 -11.80 3.33 -0.69
N TYR A 90 -11.87 2.18 -1.36
CA TYR A 90 -10.68 1.48 -1.87
C TYR A 90 -10.09 2.15 -3.09
N GLU A 91 -10.92 2.70 -3.98
CA GLU A 91 -10.46 3.54 -5.09
C GLU A 91 -9.74 4.80 -4.60
N GLU A 92 -10.24 5.42 -3.52
CA GLU A 92 -9.56 6.54 -2.85
C GLU A 92 -8.21 6.12 -2.25
N ALA A 93 -8.13 4.93 -1.63
CA ALA A 93 -6.87 4.35 -1.15
C ALA A 93 -5.83 4.25 -2.28
N LEU A 94 -6.28 3.76 -3.43
CA LEU A 94 -5.44 3.56 -4.59
C LEU A 94 -4.97 4.90 -5.18
N LEU A 95 -5.79 5.95 -5.09
CA LEU A 95 -5.38 7.31 -5.44
C LEU A 95 -4.37 7.89 -4.46
N VAL A 96 -4.42 7.54 -3.18
CA VAL A 96 -3.40 7.95 -2.19
C VAL A 96 -2.05 7.34 -2.56
N GLU A 97 -1.97 6.02 -2.74
CA GLU A 97 -0.74 5.34 -3.18
C GLU A 97 -0.20 5.90 -4.48
N LYS A 98 -1.10 6.12 -5.46
CA LYS A 98 -0.70 6.68 -6.75
C LYS A 98 -0.07 8.06 -6.61
N LYS A 99 -0.60 8.93 -5.74
CA LYS A 99 -0.01 10.26 -5.48
C LYS A 99 1.40 10.12 -4.89
N SER A 100 1.62 9.22 -3.94
CA SER A 100 2.94 8.92 -3.39
C SER A 100 3.91 8.44 -4.48
N ILE A 101 3.49 7.46 -5.29
CA ILE A 101 4.27 6.90 -6.40
C ILE A 101 4.66 7.97 -7.43
N ASP A 102 3.69 8.75 -7.90
CA ASP A 102 3.91 9.83 -8.88
C ASP A 102 4.88 10.88 -8.31
N PHE A 103 4.68 11.27 -7.05
CA PHE A 103 5.54 12.23 -6.37
C PHE A 103 6.97 11.70 -6.25
N TYR A 104 7.18 10.51 -5.70
CA TYR A 104 8.52 9.92 -5.53
C TYR A 104 9.22 9.69 -6.87
N THR A 105 8.49 9.24 -7.89
CA THR A 105 9.03 9.07 -9.24
C THR A 105 9.51 10.40 -9.83
N ALA A 106 8.76 11.48 -9.64
CA ALA A 106 9.14 12.82 -10.11
C ALA A 106 10.36 13.40 -9.38
N GLN A 107 10.60 12.99 -8.14
CA GLN A 107 11.66 13.53 -7.28
C GLN A 107 12.99 12.77 -7.41
N LEU A 108 12.96 11.48 -7.77
CA LEU A 108 14.15 10.67 -8.04
C LEU A 108 15.24 11.35 -8.88
N PRO A 109 14.95 11.99 -10.03
CA PRO A 109 15.98 12.65 -10.84
C PRO A 109 16.55 13.93 -10.21
N SER A 110 15.84 14.54 -9.25
CA SER A 110 16.25 15.77 -8.57
C SER A 110 17.13 15.54 -7.36
N LEU A 111 17.28 14.29 -6.90
CA LEU A 111 18.17 13.94 -5.80
C LEU A 111 19.63 13.94 -6.26
N GLU A 112 20.52 14.51 -5.45
CA GLU A 112 21.95 14.54 -5.74
C GLU A 112 22.70 13.38 -5.05
N PHE A 113 22.25 12.98 -3.86
CA PHE A 113 22.94 11.98 -3.06
C PHE A 113 22.45 10.56 -3.38
N GLU A 114 23.40 9.66 -3.65
CA GLU A 114 23.10 8.26 -3.99
C GLU A 114 22.36 7.52 -2.86
N ALA A 115 22.66 7.87 -1.60
CA ALA A 115 21.97 7.32 -0.44
C ALA A 115 20.48 7.68 -0.42
N GLU A 116 20.13 8.93 -0.77
CA GLU A 116 18.75 9.41 -0.84
C GLU A 116 18.02 8.78 -2.04
N LYS A 117 18.69 8.64 -3.18
CA LYS A 117 18.12 7.94 -4.36
C LYS A 117 17.77 6.51 -4.04
N LYS A 118 18.71 5.79 -3.41
CA LYS A 118 18.50 4.40 -3.02
C LYS A 118 17.37 4.26 -2.00
N ALA A 119 17.33 5.15 -1.03
CA ALA A 119 16.27 5.23 -0.04
C ALA A 119 14.88 5.46 -0.67
N LEU A 120 14.76 6.48 -1.52
CA LEU A 120 13.51 6.80 -2.20
C LEU A 120 13.07 5.69 -3.16
N ALA A 121 14.02 5.04 -3.84
CA ALA A 121 13.74 3.90 -4.71
C ALA A 121 13.20 2.67 -3.94
N LEU A 122 13.67 2.44 -2.71
CA LEU A 122 13.15 1.37 -1.85
C LEU A 122 11.70 1.64 -1.44
N ILE A 123 11.40 2.85 -0.96
CA ILE A 123 10.03 3.23 -0.60
C ILE A 123 9.13 3.17 -1.84
N LEU A 124 9.54 3.75 -2.97
CA LEU A 124 8.78 3.69 -4.21
C LEU A 124 8.43 2.25 -4.64
N ALA A 125 9.31 1.28 -4.37
CA ALA A 125 9.03 -0.12 -4.64
C ALA A 125 8.01 -0.71 -3.65
N GLU A 126 7.99 -0.30 -2.38
CA GLU A 126 6.98 -0.69 -1.40
C GLU A 126 5.62 -0.07 -1.73
N GLU A 127 5.53 1.23 -2.03
CA GLU A 127 4.30 1.92 -2.45
C GLU A 127 3.66 1.24 -3.68
N LYS A 128 4.47 0.83 -4.66
CA LYS A 128 3.97 0.08 -5.82
C LYS A 128 3.37 -1.28 -5.44
N ARG A 129 3.89 -1.93 -4.40
CA ARG A 129 3.31 -3.17 -3.86
C ARG A 129 2.01 -2.87 -3.12
N HIS A 130 1.94 -1.80 -2.34
CA HIS A 130 0.70 -1.36 -1.68
C HIS A 130 -0.40 -1.07 -2.71
N TYR A 131 -0.08 -0.33 -3.78
CA TYR A 131 -0.96 -0.10 -4.91
C TYR A 131 -1.47 -1.40 -5.55
N ALA A 132 -0.57 -2.36 -5.82
CA ALA A 132 -0.95 -3.65 -6.39
C ALA A 132 -1.88 -4.47 -5.47
N ILE A 133 -1.64 -4.43 -4.16
CA ILE A 133 -2.50 -5.08 -3.15
C ILE A 133 -3.89 -4.46 -3.16
N LEU A 134 -3.99 -3.13 -3.21
CA LEU A 134 -5.28 -2.43 -3.29
C LEU A 134 -6.02 -2.74 -4.60
N GLU A 135 -5.32 -2.77 -5.73
CA GLU A 135 -5.91 -3.20 -7.00
C GLU A 135 -6.51 -4.60 -6.89
N GLU A 136 -5.80 -5.53 -6.27
CA GLU A 136 -6.27 -6.90 -6.07
C GLU A 136 -7.49 -6.94 -5.14
N ILE A 137 -7.50 -6.16 -4.06
CA ILE A 137 -8.66 -6.00 -3.18
C ILE A 137 -9.88 -5.53 -3.98
N ILE A 138 -9.73 -4.48 -4.80
CA ILE A 138 -10.82 -3.93 -5.62
C ILE A 138 -11.33 -4.98 -6.61
N LYS A 139 -10.44 -5.70 -7.30
CA LYS A 139 -10.82 -6.78 -8.24
C LYS A 139 -11.60 -7.87 -7.52
N LEU A 140 -11.14 -8.28 -6.35
CA LEU A 140 -11.74 -9.34 -5.55
C LEU A 140 -13.14 -8.96 -5.03
N VAL A 141 -13.34 -7.71 -4.60
CA VAL A 141 -14.67 -7.26 -4.14
C VAL A 141 -15.62 -6.89 -5.29
N THR A 142 -15.13 -6.45 -6.45
CA THR A 142 -15.97 -6.09 -7.61
C THR A 142 -16.33 -7.30 -8.48
N ARG A 143 -15.47 -8.32 -8.53
CA ARG A 143 -15.68 -9.55 -9.31
C ARG A 143 -15.41 -10.80 -8.46
N PRO A 144 -16.13 -11.01 -7.34
CA PRO A 144 -15.86 -12.11 -6.41
C PRO A 144 -16.00 -13.51 -7.03
N HIS A 145 -16.77 -13.65 -8.11
CA HIS A 145 -16.97 -14.92 -8.84
C HIS A 145 -16.07 -15.09 -10.08
N ARG A 146 -15.19 -14.11 -10.38
CA ARG A 146 -14.46 -14.02 -11.66
C ARG A 146 -13.03 -13.51 -11.44
N TRP A 147 -12.38 -14.00 -10.39
CA TRP A 147 -11.04 -13.55 -10.00
C TRP A 147 -10.04 -13.82 -11.14
N VAL A 148 -9.41 -12.75 -11.64
CA VAL A 148 -8.39 -12.76 -12.71
C VAL A 148 -7.05 -12.37 -12.10
N GLU A 149 -6.37 -13.40 -11.61
CA GLU A 149 -4.94 -13.68 -11.73
C GLU A 149 -4.06 -12.54 -12.25
N ASN A 150 -3.46 -11.79 -11.32
CA ASN A 150 -2.28 -10.99 -11.60
C ASN A 150 -1.04 -11.88 -11.45
N ALA A 151 -0.03 -11.70 -12.31
CA ALA A 151 1.11 -12.63 -12.44
C ALA A 151 1.93 -12.85 -11.15
N GLU A 152 1.76 -11.97 -10.14
CA GLU A 152 2.38 -12.07 -8.82
C GLU A 152 1.61 -12.96 -7.81
N PHE A 153 0.38 -13.38 -8.13
CA PHE A 153 -0.57 -14.02 -7.19
C PHE A 153 -1.04 -15.43 -7.60
N GLY A 154 -0.73 -15.91 -8.81
CA GLY A 154 -0.97 -17.29 -9.25
C GLY A 154 -1.54 -17.40 -10.67
N VAL A 155 -1.49 -18.61 -11.25
CA VAL A 155 -2.02 -18.97 -12.57
C VAL A 155 -3.04 -20.11 -12.42
N ARG A 156 -4.11 -20.10 -13.22
CA ARG A 156 -4.96 -21.22 -13.54
C ARG A 156 -5.01 -21.34 -15.05
N GLU A 157 -4.74 -22.57 -15.46
CA GLU A 157 -5.04 -23.04 -16.81
C GLU A 157 -6.51 -22.79 -17.12
N GLU A 158 -6.74 -22.18 -18.28
CA GLU A 158 -8.03 -22.04 -18.92
C GLU A 158 -8.65 -23.43 -19.13
N TYR A 159 -9.95 -23.57 -18.83
CA TYR A 159 -10.73 -24.74 -19.22
C TYR A 159 -11.34 -24.53 -20.61
#